data_AF-A0A933M6C1-F1
#
_entry.id   AF-A0A933M6C1-F1
#
_cell.length_a   1.000
_cell.length_b   1.000
_cell.length_c   1.000
_cell.angle_alpha   90.00
_cell.angle_beta   90.00
_cell.angle_gamma   90.00
#
_symmetry.space_group_name_H-M   'P 1'
#
loop_
_entity.id
_entity.type
_entity.pdbx_description
1 polymer ?
#
loop_
_entity_poly.entity_id
_entity_poly.type
_entity_poly.pdbx_seq_one_letter_code
_entity_poly.pdbx_strand_id
1 'polypeptide(L)'
;MKNNAGFTLIELITVIIILGILSAVAIPKYIDLQAEARSATADGVLGAAASACAVNYAAVQTKTAPPPAITTCALLNGALSTSGVSIADGATGECSFTIDGSVYSLTLTAETAAAPCSVAKVTGKWPG
;
A
#
# COMPACT_ATOMS: atom_id res chain seq x y z
N MET A 1 46.10 -35.86 13.77
CA MET A 1 46.11 -34.83 14.84
C MET A 1 45.11 -33.77 14.41
N LYS A 2 44.00 -33.60 15.14
CA LYS A 2 42.98 -32.59 14.82
C LYS A 2 43.39 -31.29 15.53
N ASN A 3 43.73 -30.25 14.77
CA ASN A 3 43.96 -28.92 15.30
C ASN A 3 42.61 -28.30 15.67
N ASN A 4 42.20 -28.39 16.93
CA ASN A 4 41.09 -27.60 17.46
C ASN A 4 41.60 -26.15 17.62
N ALA A 5 41.56 -25.39 16.53
CA ALA A 5 41.67 -23.93 16.60
C ALA A 5 40.41 -23.41 17.31
N GLY A 6 40.52 -23.14 18.61
CA GLY A 6 39.47 -22.45 19.36
C GLY A 6 39.36 -21.00 18.88
N PHE A 7 38.13 -20.52 18.73
CA PHE A 7 37.85 -19.10 18.44
C PHE A 7 38.49 -18.21 19.51
N THR A 8 39.20 -17.15 19.09
CA THR A 8 39.79 -16.23 20.05
C THR A 8 38.72 -15.29 20.63
N LEU A 9 38.83 -14.93 21.91
CA LEU A 9 37.92 -13.95 22.52
C LEU A 9 37.94 -12.61 21.77
N ILE A 10 39.08 -12.24 21.20
CA ILE A 10 39.23 -11.01 20.44
C ILE A 10 38.54 -11.07 19.07
N GLU A 11 38.51 -12.22 18.40
CA GLU A 11 37.69 -12.39 17.19
C GLU A 11 36.22 -12.15 17.48
N LEU A 12 35.71 -12.72 18.58
CA LEU A 12 34.29 -12.58 18.90
C LEU A 12 33.94 -11.14 19.27
N ILE A 13 34.82 -10.44 20.00
CA ILE A 13 34.64 -9.04 20.37
C ILE A 13 34.71 -8.11 19.15
N THR A 14 35.68 -8.32 18.25
CA THR A 14 35.81 -7.48 17.05
C THR A 14 34.61 -7.61 16.11
N VAL A 15 34.05 -8.83 15.97
CA VAL A 15 32.84 -9.06 15.17
C VAL A 15 31.63 -8.29 15.74
N ILE A 16 31.37 -8.36 17.05
CA ILE A 16 30.24 -7.63 17.64
C ILE A 16 30.42 -6.11 17.56
N ILE A 17 31.65 -5.59 17.60
CA ILE A 17 31.93 -4.16 17.41
C ILE A 17 31.61 -3.73 15.99
N ILE A 18 32.07 -4.48 14.98
CA ILE A 18 31.78 -4.18 13.57
C ILE A 18 30.28 -4.24 13.32
N LEU A 19 29.60 -5.30 13.79
CA LEU A 19 28.14 -5.41 13.68
C LEU A 19 27.42 -4.29 14.43
N GLY A 20 27.93 -3.83 15.56
CA GLY A 20 27.38 -2.69 16.31
C GLY A 20 27.40 -1.39 15.49
N ILE A 21 28.52 -1.05 14.85
CA ILE A 21 28.66 0.15 14.03
C ILE A 21 27.76 0.07 12.79
N LEU A 22 27.79 -1.07 12.09
CA LEU A 22 26.96 -1.28 10.90
C LEU A 22 25.46 -1.22 11.25
N SER A 23 25.06 -1.79 12.39
CA SER A 23 23.66 -1.75 12.85
C SER A 23 23.20 -0.34 13.19
N ALA A 24 24.06 0.47 13.82
CA ALA A 24 23.73 1.85 14.19
C ALA A 24 23.38 2.73 12.97
N VAL A 25 24.00 2.49 11.82
CA VAL A 25 23.71 3.23 10.57
C VAL A 25 22.68 2.54 9.67
N ALA A 26 22.64 1.22 9.66
CA ALA A 26 21.74 0.46 8.78
C ALA A 26 20.29 0.46 9.27
N ILE A 27 20.06 0.41 10.59
CA ILE A 27 18.72 0.33 11.16
C ILE A 27 17.87 1.59 10.85
N PRO A 28 18.35 2.83 11.09
CA PRO A 28 17.56 4.03 10.78
C PRO A 28 17.19 4.09 9.30
N LYS A 29 18.17 3.85 8.41
CA LYS A 29 17.95 3.85 6.96
C LYS A 29 16.96 2.77 6.52
N TYR A 30 17.00 1.58 7.13
CA TYR A 30 16.07 0.50 6.84
C TYR A 30 14.63 0.84 7.26
N ILE A 31 14.45 1.61 8.33
CA ILE A 31 13.14 2.10 8.77
C ILE A 31 12.60 3.13 7.77
N ASP A 32 13.44 4.07 7.34
CA ASP A 32 13.05 5.09 6.35
C ASP A 32 12.65 4.46 5.01
N LEU A 33 13.45 3.50 4.51
CA LEU A 33 13.14 2.77 3.27
C LEU A 33 11.82 2.00 3.34
N GLN A 34 11.50 1.42 4.50
CA GLN A 34 10.20 0.75 4.69
C GLN A 34 9.04 1.76 4.67
N ALA A 35 9.20 2.93 5.28
CA ALA A 35 8.19 3.97 5.25
C ALA A 35 7.93 4.45 3.82
N GLU A 36 8.99 4.69 3.05
CA GLU A 36 8.91 5.12 1.65
C GLU A 36 8.30 4.03 0.76
N ALA A 37 8.67 2.76 0.95
CA ALA A 37 8.09 1.63 0.21
C ALA A 37 6.58 1.47 0.47
N ARG A 38 6.14 1.67 1.72
CA ARG A 38 4.72 1.63 2.07
C ARG A 38 3.95 2.79 1.44
N SER A 39 4.51 4.00 1.46
CA SER A 39 3.92 5.17 0.83
C SER A 39 3.77 4.97 -0.69
N ALA A 40 4.82 4.48 -1.36
CA ALA A 40 4.78 4.17 -2.79
C ALA A 40 3.75 3.08 -3.13
N THR A 41 3.62 2.05 -2.29
CA THR A 41 2.59 1.00 -2.46
C THR A 41 1.19 1.57 -2.29
N ALA A 42 0.98 2.45 -1.31
CA ALA A 42 -0.28 3.13 -1.10
C ALA A 42 -0.66 4.01 -2.30
N ASP A 43 0.30 4.73 -2.87
CA ASP A 43 0.10 5.50 -4.11
C ASP A 43 -0.24 4.62 -5.30
N GLY A 44 0.36 3.44 -5.40
CA GLY A 44 0.01 2.42 -6.39
C GLY A 44 -1.45 1.96 -6.26
N VAL A 45 -1.93 1.73 -5.02
CA VAL A 45 -3.33 1.39 -4.75
C VAL A 45 -4.28 2.52 -5.15
N LEU A 46 -3.93 3.77 -4.85
CA LEU A 46 -4.73 4.94 -5.26
C LEU A 46 -4.81 5.05 -6.79
N GLY A 47 -3.69 4.85 -7.49
CA GLY A 47 -3.65 4.83 -8.95
C GLY A 47 -4.50 3.71 -9.55
N ALA A 48 -4.45 2.51 -8.97
CA ALA A 48 -5.30 1.39 -9.37
C ALA A 48 -6.79 1.72 -9.17
N ALA A 49 -7.16 2.32 -8.04
CA ALA A 49 -8.54 2.73 -7.76
C ALA A 49 -9.04 3.81 -8.74
N ALA A 50 -8.21 4.81 -9.06
CA ALA A 50 -8.54 5.82 -10.07
C ALA A 50 -8.71 5.22 -11.46
N SER A 51 -7.86 4.25 -11.83
CA SER A 51 -7.99 3.51 -13.09
C SER A 51 -9.27 2.68 -13.13
N ALA A 52 -9.60 1.98 -12.04
CA ALA A 52 -10.83 1.21 -11.92
C ALA A 52 -12.06 2.10 -12.11
N CYS A 53 -12.08 3.31 -11.55
CA CYS A 53 -13.12 4.30 -11.79
C CYS A 53 -13.30 4.65 -13.27
N ALA A 54 -12.19 4.95 -13.97
CA ALA A 54 -12.23 5.33 -15.38
C ALA A 54 -12.68 4.17 -16.27
N VAL A 55 -12.16 2.95 -16.04
CA VAL A 55 -12.49 1.75 -16.81
C VAL A 55 -13.94 1.33 -16.55
N ASN A 56 -14.41 1.39 -15.31
CA ASN A 56 -15.80 1.07 -14.96
C ASN A 56 -16.75 2.05 -15.64
N TYR A 57 -16.50 3.34 -15.53
CA TYR A 57 -17.31 4.36 -16.19
C TYR A 57 -17.40 4.13 -17.71
N ALA A 58 -16.27 3.85 -18.37
CA ALA A 58 -16.27 3.52 -19.79
C ALA A 58 -17.10 2.25 -20.09
N ALA A 59 -17.02 1.22 -19.24
CA ALA A 59 -17.80 0.00 -19.38
C ALA A 59 -19.31 0.25 -19.19
N VAL A 60 -19.70 1.14 -18.27
CA VAL A 60 -21.09 1.54 -18.05
C VAL A 60 -21.68 2.20 -19.30
N GLN A 61 -20.90 3.02 -20.01
CA GLN A 61 -21.38 3.73 -21.20
C GLN A 61 -21.40 2.88 -22.49
N THR A 62 -20.62 1.80 -22.55
CA THR A 62 -20.34 1.08 -23.81
C THR A 62 -20.87 -0.35 -23.87
N LYS A 63 -21.11 -1.00 -22.72
CA LYS A 63 -21.55 -2.40 -22.69
C LYS A 63 -23.07 -2.52 -22.72
N THR A 64 -23.56 -3.54 -23.40
CA THR A 64 -24.99 -3.92 -23.42
C THR A 64 -25.49 -4.42 -22.06
N ALA A 65 -24.61 -5.05 -21.27
CA ALA A 65 -24.81 -5.37 -19.87
C ALA A 65 -23.73 -4.64 -19.04
N PRO A 66 -23.99 -3.37 -18.65
CA PRO A 66 -23.02 -2.57 -17.92
C PRO A 66 -22.81 -3.11 -16.49
N PRO A 67 -21.59 -2.98 -15.94
CA PRO A 67 -21.38 -3.18 -14.51
C PRO A 67 -22.15 -2.12 -13.70
N PRO A 68 -22.38 -2.32 -12.39
CA PRO A 68 -22.91 -1.26 -11.54
C PRO A 68 -21.96 -0.05 -11.52
N ALA A 69 -22.52 1.16 -11.55
CA ALA A 69 -21.78 2.39 -11.36
C ALA A 69 -21.14 2.41 -9.95
N ILE A 70 -19.88 2.82 -9.84
CA ILE A 70 -19.17 2.79 -8.56
C ILE A 70 -19.65 3.95 -7.68
N THR A 71 -20.54 3.64 -6.73
CA THR A 71 -21.08 4.62 -5.77
C THR A 71 -20.64 4.36 -4.33
N THR A 72 -20.09 3.17 -4.05
CA THR A 72 -19.64 2.74 -2.72
C THR A 72 -18.27 2.07 -2.82
N CYS A 73 -17.57 1.98 -1.69
CA CYS A 73 -16.26 1.32 -1.63
C CYS A 73 -16.36 -0.18 -1.91
N ALA A 74 -17.49 -0.81 -1.60
CA ALA A 74 -17.75 -2.20 -1.97
C ALA A 74 -17.75 -2.42 -3.49
N LEU A 75 -18.36 -1.49 -4.24
CA LEU A 75 -18.36 -1.54 -5.72
C LEU A 75 -16.97 -1.23 -6.29
N LEU A 76 -16.24 -0.28 -5.68
CA LEU A 76 -14.85 -0.01 -6.03
C LEU A 76 -13.96 -1.25 -5.79
N ASN A 77 -14.13 -1.94 -4.67
CA ASN A 77 -13.42 -3.17 -4.36
C ASN A 77 -13.73 -4.29 -5.37
N GLY A 78 -14.99 -4.41 -5.78
CA GLY A 78 -15.39 -5.32 -6.86
C GLY A 78 -14.69 -5.02 -8.19
N ALA A 79 -14.54 -3.74 -8.54
CA ALA A 79 -13.82 -3.30 -9.73
C ALA A 79 -12.30 -3.54 -9.66
N LEU A 80 -11.74 -3.69 -8.45
CA LEU A 80 -10.31 -3.89 -8.20
C LEU A 80 -9.90 -5.35 -7.98
N SER A 81 -10.85 -6.28 -7.92
CA SER A 81 -10.62 -7.66 -7.46
C SER A 81 -9.61 -8.45 -8.31
N THR A 82 -9.36 -8.05 -9.56
CA THR A 82 -8.34 -8.66 -10.44
C THR A 82 -6.93 -8.08 -10.26
N SER A 83 -6.79 -6.95 -9.56
CA SER A 83 -5.51 -6.26 -9.33
C SER A 83 -4.79 -6.74 -8.07
N GLY A 84 -5.37 -7.69 -7.31
CA GLY A 84 -4.82 -8.16 -6.02
C GLY A 84 -4.91 -7.12 -4.90
N VAL A 85 -5.60 -5.99 -5.14
CA VAL A 85 -5.83 -4.91 -4.19
C VAL A 85 -7.19 -5.13 -3.53
N SER A 86 -7.23 -5.11 -2.20
CA SER A 86 -8.46 -5.19 -1.43
C SER A 86 -8.70 -3.88 -0.69
N ILE A 87 -9.89 -3.32 -0.86
CA ILE A 87 -10.33 -2.10 -0.19
C ILE A 87 -11.56 -2.44 0.66
N ALA A 88 -11.51 -2.06 1.93
CA ALA A 88 -12.61 -2.17 2.87
C ALA A 88 -13.54 -0.95 2.77
N ASP A 89 -14.84 -1.21 2.93
CA ASP A 89 -15.86 -0.19 3.08
C ASP A 89 -15.74 0.45 4.47
N GLY A 90 -15.52 1.76 4.50
CA GLY A 90 -15.49 2.56 5.72
C GLY A 90 -16.82 3.27 5.96
N ALA A 91 -16.78 4.46 6.55
CA ALA A 91 -17.95 5.34 6.59
C ALA A 91 -18.34 5.77 5.16
N THR A 92 -19.58 6.24 4.96
CA THR A 92 -20.08 6.63 3.63
C THR A 92 -19.12 7.59 2.93
N GLY A 93 -18.53 7.15 1.81
CA GLY A 93 -17.57 7.94 1.03
C GLY A 93 -16.11 7.86 1.47
N GLU A 94 -15.79 7.09 2.52
CA GLU A 94 -14.40 6.78 2.92
C GLU A 94 -14.11 5.29 2.76
N CYS A 95 -13.11 4.97 1.95
CA CYS A 95 -12.62 3.61 1.79
C CYS A 95 -11.27 3.46 2.48
N SER A 96 -10.92 2.24 2.88
CA SER A 96 -9.63 1.99 3.52
C SER A 96 -8.96 0.73 3.02
N PHE A 97 -7.64 0.69 3.09
CA PHE A 97 -6.85 -0.50 2.81
C PHE A 97 -5.68 -0.58 3.79
N THR A 98 -5.07 -1.76 3.92
CA THR A 98 -4.00 -2.00 4.88
C THR A 98 -2.75 -2.48 4.18
N ILE A 99 -1.61 -1.86 4.47
CA ILE A 99 -0.28 -2.28 4.03
C ILE A 99 0.58 -2.46 5.27
N ASP A 100 1.11 -3.67 5.48
CA ASP A 100 1.96 -4.02 6.62
C ASP A 100 1.39 -3.57 7.98
N GLY A 101 0.07 -3.74 8.18
CA GLY A 101 -0.62 -3.35 9.42
C GLY A 101 -0.91 -1.84 9.56
N SER A 102 -0.51 -1.01 8.59
CA SER A 102 -0.85 0.42 8.55
C SER A 102 -2.11 0.64 7.71
N VAL A 103 -3.09 1.34 8.27
CA VAL A 103 -4.36 1.65 7.59
C VAL A 103 -4.26 2.96 6.82
N TYR A 104 -4.58 2.92 5.53
CA TYR A 104 -4.65 4.06 4.64
C TYR A 104 -6.10 4.32 4.26
N SER A 105 -6.50 5.59 4.26
CA SER A 105 -7.87 6.01 3.94
C SER A 105 -7.90 6.87 2.68
N LEU A 106 -8.90 6.63 1.85
CA LEU A 106 -9.19 7.42 0.66
C LEU A 106 -10.65 7.85 0.65
N THR A 107 -10.93 9.01 0.07
CA THR A 107 -12.29 9.48 -0.16
C THR A 107 -12.74 9.04 -1.54
N LEU A 108 -13.92 8.43 -1.63
CA LEU A 108 -14.58 8.08 -2.88
C LEU A 108 -15.67 9.12 -3.18
N THR A 109 -15.56 9.76 -4.33
CA THR A 109 -16.68 10.49 -4.94
C THR A 109 -17.41 9.56 -5.88
N ALA A 110 -18.71 9.38 -5.66
CA ALA A 110 -19.54 8.46 -6.41
C ALA A 110 -19.58 8.79 -7.91
N GLU A 111 -19.61 7.74 -8.73
CA GLU A 111 -19.87 7.81 -10.16
C GLU A 111 -21.27 8.37 -10.41
N THR A 112 -21.39 9.21 -11.45
CA THR A 112 -22.67 9.76 -11.90
C THR A 112 -22.83 9.52 -13.39
N ALA A 113 -24.03 9.72 -13.93
CA ALA A 113 -24.25 9.64 -15.38
C ALA A 113 -23.32 10.58 -16.19
N ALA A 114 -22.90 11.71 -15.59
CA ALA A 114 -22.10 12.75 -16.23
C ALA A 114 -20.60 12.64 -15.97
N ALA A 115 -20.15 11.84 -15.00
CA ALA A 115 -18.73 11.79 -14.60
C ALA A 115 -18.33 10.46 -13.97
N PRO A 116 -17.09 9.97 -14.21
CA PRO A 116 -16.54 8.81 -13.52
C PRO A 116 -16.41 9.07 -12.02
N CYS A 117 -16.32 8.00 -11.22
CA CYS A 117 -15.91 8.17 -9.82
C CYS A 117 -14.49 8.73 -9.73
N SER A 118 -14.18 9.34 -8.59
CA SER A 118 -12.83 9.81 -8.28
C SER A 118 -12.43 9.40 -6.88
N VAL A 119 -11.14 9.13 -6.70
CA VAL A 119 -10.54 8.80 -5.41
C VAL A 119 -9.50 9.84 -5.04
N ALA A 120 -9.46 10.20 -3.76
CA ALA A 120 -8.50 11.16 -3.22
C ALA A 120 -7.93 10.67 -1.88
N LYS A 121 -6.70 11.07 -1.56
CA LYS A 121 -6.08 10.77 -0.26
C LYS A 121 -6.85 11.50 0.85
N VAL A 122 -7.12 10.83 1.97
CA VAL A 122 -7.61 11.51 3.18
C VAL A 122 -6.42 12.16 3.89
N THR A 123 -6.46 13.49 4.02
CA THR A 123 -5.40 14.27 4.67
C THR A 123 -5.14 13.78 6.10
N GLY A 124 -3.88 13.55 6.46
CA GLY A 124 -3.47 13.09 7.80
C GLY A 124 -3.66 11.59 8.06
N LYS A 125 -4.16 10.82 7.08
CA LYS A 125 -4.23 9.33 7.11
C LYS A 125 -3.19 8.68 6.21
N TRP A 126 -2.21 9.46 5.75
CA TRP A 126 -1.09 9.03 4.92
C TRP A 126 0.20 9.50 5.61
N PRO A 127 1.20 8.63 5.80
CA PRO A 127 2.51 9.05 6.27
C PRO A 127 3.13 10.00 5.25
N GLY A 128 3.53 11.18 5.72
CA GLY A 128 4.32 12.14 4.96
C GLY A 128 5.80 11.78 4.98
#